data_AF-A0A1J5PYG8-F1
#
_entry.id   AF-A0A1J5PYG8-F1
#
_cell.length_a   1.000
_cell.length_b   1.000
_cell.length_c   1.000
_cell.angle_alpha   90.00
_cell.angle_beta   90.00
_cell.angle_gamma   90.00
#
_symmetry.space_group_name_H-M   'P 1'
#
loop_
_entity.id
_entity.type
_entity.pdbx_description
1 polymer ?
#
loop_
_entity_poly.entity_id
_entity_poly.type
_entity_poly.pdbx_seq_one_letter_code
_entity_poly.pdbx_strand_id
1 'polypeptide(L)'
;MRNARVLVRRSLATVEDGHDHDRADVAAVADGFAVACDDLGTALAAGREPVRAREELLVLAGRLDPFVIAPDDWHVQSLVLLCRSLVVDLLEATGEDPGVARDALPEL
;
A
#
# COMPACT_ATOMS: atom_id res chain seq x y z
N MET A 1 2.27 -9.78 -8.63
CA MET A 1 1.59 -9.61 -7.32
C MET A 1 1.76 -10.81 -6.37
N ARG A 2 3.00 -11.17 -5.98
CA ARG A 2 3.23 -12.09 -4.84
C ARG A 2 2.92 -11.39 -3.51
N ASN A 3 3.20 -10.10 -3.45
CA ASN A 3 3.10 -9.27 -2.24
C ASN A 3 1.65 -9.10 -1.77
N ALA A 4 0.71 -8.84 -2.68
CA ALA A 4 -0.73 -8.79 -2.36
C ALA A 4 -1.23 -10.08 -1.68
N ARG A 5 -0.81 -11.26 -2.15
CA ARG A 5 -1.19 -12.56 -1.53
C ARG A 5 -0.61 -12.75 -0.13
N VAL A 6 0.55 -12.16 0.16
CA VAL A 6 1.16 -12.21 1.50
C VAL A 6 0.44 -11.22 2.41
N LEU A 7 0.20 -9.99 1.96
CA LEU A 7 -0.56 -8.97 2.67
C LEU A 7 -1.93 -9.51 3.11
N VAL A 8 -2.75 -10.01 2.16
CA VAL A 8 -4.10 -10.54 2.47
C VAL A 8 -4.05 -11.62 3.54
N ARG A 9 -3.14 -12.60 3.42
CA ARG A 9 -3.03 -13.68 4.41
C ARG A 9 -2.63 -13.16 5.79
N ARG A 10 -1.72 -12.19 5.85
CA ARG A 10 -1.27 -11.62 7.12
C ARG A 10 -2.34 -10.73 7.74
N SER A 11 -3.06 -9.94 6.95
CA SER A 11 -4.17 -9.11 7.41
C SER A 11 -5.28 -9.95 8.05
N LEU A 12 -5.67 -11.06 7.41
CA LEU A 12 -6.66 -11.98 7.98
C LEU A 12 -6.17 -12.59 9.31
N ALA A 13 -4.91 -13.03 9.35
CA ALA A 13 -4.33 -13.58 10.58
C ALA A 13 -4.32 -12.55 11.73
N THR A 14 -4.04 -11.27 11.46
CA THR A 14 -4.09 -10.18 12.46
C THR A 14 -5.52 -9.86 12.91
N VAL A 15 -6.54 -10.14 12.09
CA VAL A 15 -7.94 -10.02 12.50
C VAL A 15 -8.36 -11.20 13.39
N GLU A 16 -7.88 -12.40 13.06
CA GLU A 16 -8.25 -13.65 13.70
C GLU A 16 -7.48 -13.95 15.01
N ASP A 17 -6.34 -13.30 15.25
CA ASP A 17 -5.48 -13.59 16.41
C ASP A 17 -6.06 -13.17 17.78
N GLY A 18 -7.23 -12.53 17.80
CA GLY A 18 -7.99 -12.21 18.99
C GLY A 18 -7.44 -11.06 19.83
N HIS A 19 -6.36 -10.40 19.39
CA HIS A 19 -5.81 -9.23 20.07
C HIS A 19 -6.48 -7.95 19.55
N ASP A 20 -6.63 -6.99 20.46
CA ASP A 20 -7.10 -5.65 20.13
C ASP A 20 -5.95 -4.83 19.56
N HIS A 21 -5.89 -4.75 18.24
CA HIS A 21 -4.90 -3.98 17.49
C HIS A 21 -5.59 -2.73 16.94
N ASP A 22 -4.97 -1.56 17.09
CA ASP A 22 -5.43 -0.38 16.36
C ASP A 22 -5.04 -0.53 14.88
N ARG A 23 -6.07 -0.70 14.04
CA ARG A 23 -5.92 -0.98 12.60
C ARG A 23 -6.45 0.16 11.74
N ALA A 24 -6.89 1.27 12.34
CA ALA A 24 -7.61 2.32 11.62
C ALA A 24 -6.76 2.89 10.46
N ASP A 25 -5.48 3.17 10.72
CA ASP A 25 -4.59 3.72 9.70
C ASP A 25 -4.24 2.72 8.61
N VAL A 26 -4.04 1.44 8.94
CA VAL A 26 -3.81 0.39 7.93
C VAL A 26 -5.06 0.13 7.08
N ALA A 27 -6.25 0.25 7.66
CA ALA A 27 -7.51 0.21 6.92
C ALA A 27 -7.62 1.38 5.95
N ALA A 28 -7.29 2.60 6.37
CA ALA A 28 -7.25 3.77 5.49
C ALA A 28 -6.22 3.61 4.34
N VAL A 29 -5.09 2.95 4.59
CA VAL A 29 -4.12 2.58 3.55
C VAL A 29 -4.72 1.60 2.55
N ALA A 30 -5.47 0.58 3.02
CA ALA A 30 -6.15 -0.38 2.15
C ALA A 30 -7.21 0.29 1.27
N ASP A 31 -7.97 1.23 1.82
CA ASP A 31 -8.93 2.04 1.05
C ASP A 31 -8.23 2.90 -0.01
N GLY A 32 -7.08 3.50 0.33
CA GLY A 32 -6.24 4.23 -0.63
C GLY A 32 -5.77 3.35 -1.79
N PHE A 33 -5.38 2.10 -1.52
CA PHE A 33 -5.06 1.16 -2.59
C PHE A 33 -6.25 0.82 -3.46
N ALA A 34 -7.45 0.65 -2.89
CA ALA A 34 -8.65 0.33 -3.64
C ALA A 34 -8.98 1.45 -4.65
N VAL A 35 -8.99 2.71 -4.19
CA VAL A 35 -9.25 3.88 -5.05
C VAL A 35 -8.22 3.98 -6.17
N ALA A 36 -6.92 3.88 -5.87
CA ALA A 36 -5.88 3.96 -6.88
C ALA A 36 -5.95 2.80 -7.89
N CYS A 37 -6.35 1.59 -7.47
CA CYS A 37 -6.55 0.46 -8.36
C CYS A 37 -7.75 0.67 -9.30
N ASP A 38 -8.84 1.28 -8.82
CA ASP A 38 -10.00 1.62 -9.64
C ASP A 38 -9.64 2.66 -10.72
N ASP A 39 -8.86 3.67 -10.35
CA ASP A 39 -8.37 4.69 -11.29
C ASP A 39 -7.38 4.12 -12.32
N LEU A 40 -6.49 3.22 -11.88
CA LEU A 40 -5.61 2.47 -12.78
C LEU A 40 -6.42 1.64 -13.78
N GLY A 41 -7.40 0.89 -13.28
CA GLY A 41 -8.31 0.09 -14.12
C GLY A 41 -9.06 0.95 -15.14
N THR A 42 -9.55 2.11 -14.72
CA THR A 42 -10.25 3.07 -15.58
C THR A 42 -9.35 3.61 -16.70
N ALA A 43 -8.09 3.96 -16.38
CA ALA A 43 -7.13 4.44 -17.38
C ALA A 43 -6.77 3.36 -18.39
N LEU A 44 -6.49 2.13 -17.91
CA LEU A 44 -6.19 0.97 -18.75
C LEU A 44 -7.34 0.63 -19.69
N ALA A 45 -8.57 0.60 -19.19
CA ALA A 45 -9.77 0.33 -20.00
C ALA A 45 -9.95 1.35 -21.13
N ALA A 46 -9.49 2.59 -20.91
CA ALA A 46 -9.56 3.66 -21.89
C ALA A 46 -8.29 3.82 -22.75
N GLY A 47 -7.26 2.99 -22.55
CA GLY A 47 -5.98 3.10 -23.26
C GLY A 47 -5.23 4.42 -22.98
N ARG A 48 -5.40 4.99 -21.79
CA ARG A 48 -4.75 6.25 -21.37
C ARG A 48 -3.66 5.98 -20.34
N GLU A 49 -2.75 6.94 -20.20
CA GLU A 49 -1.76 6.93 -19.13
C GLU A 49 -2.45 7.07 -17.75
N PRO A 50 -2.09 6.23 -16.75
CA PRO A 50 -2.71 6.21 -15.43
C PRO A 50 -2.15 7.28 -14.47
N VAL A 51 -2.07 8.54 -14.91
CA VAL A 51 -1.46 9.65 -14.15
C VAL A 51 -2.09 9.83 -12.77
N ARG A 52 -3.43 9.81 -12.70
CA ARG A 52 -4.17 9.99 -11.44
C ARG A 52 -3.85 8.89 -10.42
N ALA A 53 -3.88 7.62 -10.85
CA ALA A 53 -3.53 6.50 -9.99
C ALA A 53 -2.08 6.60 -9.50
N ARG A 54 -1.15 7.03 -10.35
CA ARG A 54 0.26 7.24 -9.98
C ARG A 54 0.40 8.30 -8.89
N GLU A 55 -0.25 9.45 -9.05
CA GLU A 55 -0.23 10.54 -8.06
C GLU A 55 -0.79 10.09 -6.71
N GLU A 56 -1.92 9.37 -6.71
CA GLU A 56 -2.52 8.85 -5.49
C GLU A 56 -1.62 7.82 -4.80
N LEU A 57 -0.97 6.93 -5.56
CA LEU A 57 -0.02 5.96 -5.03
C LEU A 57 1.25 6.60 -4.48
N LEU A 58 1.76 7.68 -5.07
CA LEU A 58 2.90 8.43 -4.54
C LEU A 58 2.57 9.08 -3.20
N VAL A 59 1.39 9.69 -3.09
CA VAL A 59 0.90 10.24 -1.81
C VAL A 59 0.74 9.13 -0.76
N LEU A 60 0.21 7.97 -1.16
CA LEU A 60 0.06 6.84 -0.27
C LEU A 60 1.42 6.29 0.19
N ALA A 61 2.39 6.16 -0.72
CA ALA A 61 3.74 5.68 -0.43
C ALA A 61 4.43 6.53 0.65
N GLY A 62 4.33 7.85 0.57
CA GLY A 62 4.91 8.78 1.54
C GLY A 62 4.34 8.69 2.96
N ARG A 63 3.21 7.97 3.14
CA ARG A 63 2.59 7.74 4.46
C ARG A 63 2.94 6.38 5.07
N LEU A 64 3.66 5.51 4.36
CA LEU A 64 3.93 4.13 4.78
C LEU A 64 5.15 4.02 5.69
N ASP A 65 5.14 4.74 6.81
CA ASP A 65 6.11 4.60 7.89
C ASP A 65 5.51 3.69 9.00
N PRO A 66 6.07 2.49 9.25
CA PRO A 66 5.58 1.60 10.28
C PRO A 66 5.71 2.19 11.69
N PHE A 67 6.72 3.02 11.95
CA PHE A 67 6.95 3.62 13.26
C PHE A 67 6.05 4.83 13.53
N VAL A 68 5.43 5.39 12.48
CA VAL A 68 4.38 6.43 12.61
C VAL A 68 3.00 5.79 12.69
N ILE A 69 2.69 4.82 11.82
CA ILE A 69 1.35 4.19 11.76
C ILE A 69 1.07 3.33 13.00
N ALA A 70 2.07 2.60 13.50
CA ALA A 70 1.88 1.65 14.57
C ALA A 70 3.13 1.59 15.46
N PRO A 71 3.48 2.65 16.20
CA PRO A 71 4.75 2.76 16.93
C PRO A 71 5.00 1.58 17.88
N ASP A 72 3.95 1.08 18.53
CA ASP A 72 4.04 0.06 19.58
C ASP A 72 3.44 -1.30 19.19
N ASP A 73 3.04 -1.49 17.93
CA ASP A 73 2.36 -2.69 17.47
C ASP A 73 3.06 -3.35 16.29
N TRP A 74 3.94 -4.29 16.59
CA TRP A 74 4.74 -5.00 15.58
C TRP A 74 3.89 -5.82 14.59
N HIS A 75 2.69 -6.28 15.00
CA HIS A 75 1.80 -7.00 14.08
C HIS A 75 1.32 -6.05 12.98
N VAL A 76 0.88 -4.85 13.37
CA VAL A 76 0.42 -3.82 12.45
C VAL A 76 1.59 -3.24 11.64
N GLN A 77 2.76 -3.02 12.24
CA GLN A 77 3.99 -2.64 11.51
C GLN A 77 4.31 -3.63 10.40
N SER A 78 4.16 -4.93 10.66
CA SER A 78 4.42 -5.96 9.64
C SER A 78 3.48 -5.84 8.43
N LEU A 79 2.24 -5.38 8.63
CA LEU A 79 1.30 -5.09 7.54
C LEU A 79 1.75 -3.85 6.75
N VAL A 80 2.21 -2.79 7.42
CA VAL A 80 2.74 -1.58 6.76
C VAL A 80 3.92 -1.94 5.87
N LEU A 81 4.85 -2.78 6.34
CA LEU A 81 5.97 -3.26 5.53
C LEU A 81 5.53 -4.02 4.28
N LEU A 82 4.44 -4.81 4.37
CA LEU A 82 3.86 -5.49 3.21
C LEU A 82 3.17 -4.50 2.25
N CYS A 83 2.50 -3.46 2.78
CA CYS A 83 1.95 -2.36 1.99
C CYS A 83 3.04 -1.60 1.23
N ARG A 84 4.22 -1.39 1.82
CA ARG A 84 5.37 -0.75 1.13
C ARG A 84 5.79 -1.51 -0.12
N SER A 85 5.80 -2.84 -0.06
CA SER A 85 6.11 -3.64 -1.24
C SER A 85 4.98 -3.61 -2.27
N LEU A 86 3.72 -3.54 -1.83
CA LEU A 86 2.57 -3.46 -2.72
C LEU A 86 2.49 -2.12 -3.46
N VAL A 87 2.75 -1.00 -2.79
CA VAL A 87 2.70 0.33 -3.44
C VAL A 87 3.74 0.45 -4.54
N VAL A 88 4.93 -0.12 -4.36
CA VAL A 88 5.97 -0.15 -5.41
C VAL A 88 5.50 -0.98 -6.62
N ASP A 89 4.95 -2.18 -6.39
CA ASP A 89 4.38 -3.01 -7.47
C ASP A 89 3.30 -2.24 -8.26
N LEU A 90 2.46 -1.45 -7.58
CA LEU A 90 1.39 -0.67 -8.20
C LEU A 90 1.90 0.59 -8.91
N LEU A 91 2.89 1.30 -8.33
CA LEU A 91 3.55 2.43 -8.98
C LEU A 91 4.22 2.00 -10.28
N GLU A 92 4.96 0.89 -10.27
CA GLU A 92 5.54 0.31 -11.49
C GLU A 92 4.44 -0.07 -12.51
N ALA A 93 3.28 -0.57 -12.05
CA ALA A 93 2.13 -0.85 -12.92
C ALA A 93 1.50 0.41 -13.54
N THR A 94 1.70 1.58 -12.93
CA THR A 94 1.35 2.87 -13.55
C THR A 94 2.38 3.36 -14.57
N GLY A 95 3.52 2.66 -14.70
CA GLY A 95 4.64 3.06 -15.54
C GLY A 95 5.68 3.93 -14.84
N GLU A 96 5.63 4.06 -13.51
CA GLU A 96 6.66 4.76 -12.73
C GLU A 96 7.98 4.01 -12.74
N ASP A 97 9.10 4.73 -12.64
CA ASP A 97 10.41 4.11 -12.50
C ASP A 97 10.53 3.39 -11.14
N PRO A 98 11.07 2.15 -11.10
CA PRO A 98 11.22 1.42 -9.85
C PRO A 98 12.06 2.14 -8.78
N GLY A 99 13.06 2.93 -9.17
CA GLY A 99 13.86 3.74 -8.26
C GLY A 99 13.03 4.84 -7.62
N VAL A 100 12.34 5.63 -8.45
CA VAL A 100 11.43 6.70 -8.01
C VAL A 100 10.34 6.15 -7.09
N ALA A 101 9.75 4.99 -7.42
CA ALA A 101 8.74 4.36 -6.59
C ALA A 101 9.25 3.96 -5.20
N ARG A 102 10.52 3.54 -5.08
CA ARG A 102 11.14 3.22 -3.79
C ARG A 102 11.53 4.47 -3.01
N ASP A 103 12.03 5.48 -3.70
CA ASP A 103 12.43 6.76 -3.10
C ASP A 103 11.22 7.56 -2.56
N ALA A 104 10.01 7.27 -3.04
CA ALA A 104 8.77 7.83 -2.51
C ALA A 104 8.39 7.29 -1.12
N LEU A 105 9.02 6.21 -0.65
CA LEU A 105 8.76 5.63 0.67
C LEU A 105 9.60 6.33 1.76
N PRO A 106 9.07 6.47 2.99
CA PRO A 106 9.88 6.90 4.14
C PRO A 106 11.10 6.00 4.36
N GLU A 107 12.24 6.59 4.71
CA GLU A 107 13.43 5.84 5.15
C GLU A 107 13.15 5.12 6.49
N LEU A 108 13.64 3.89 6.63
CA LEU A 108 13.48 3.04 7.82
C LEU A 108 14.81 2.72 8.48
#